data_AF-A0A961JUF4-F1
#
_entry.id   AF-A0A961JUF4-F1
#
_cell.length_a   1.000
_cell.length_b   1.000
_cell.length_c   1.000
_cell.angle_alpha   90.00
_cell.angle_beta   90.00
_cell.angle_gamma   90.00
#
_symmetry.space_group_name_H-M   'P 1'
#
loop_
_entity.id
_entity.type
_entity.pdbx_description
1 polymer ?
#
loop_
_entity_poly.entity_id
_entity_poly.type
_entity_poly.pdbx_seq_one_letter_code
_entity_poly.pdbx_strand_id
1 'polypeptide(L)'
;LYKVIFVTLELRHQPWIGWIRDLSAPDPSSVLNLFGALPFEAPGPTNWFHFFSLGLLPILLGISMWLQQKLNPPATDKTQAQIMAWMPWVFMFMLGKFASGLVLYWISNNILTFVQQYTIMWRHGHRPDLFGNIFSAFRKKPEAEKKAGAKAKGEAEKK
;
A
#
# COMPACT_ATOMS: atom_id res chain seq x y z
N LEU A 1 5.44 23.37 -0.83
CA LEU A 1 5.92 21.99 -0.58
C LEU A 1 6.70 21.39 -1.77
N TYR A 2 6.12 21.25 -2.98
CA TYR A 2 6.87 20.83 -4.19
C TYR A 2 8.13 21.66 -4.43
N LYS A 3 8.01 23.00 -4.37
CA LYS A 3 9.15 23.93 -4.45
C LYS A 3 10.15 23.77 -3.30
N VAL A 4 9.71 23.37 -2.10
CA VAL A 4 10.61 23.25 -0.94
C VAL A 4 11.49 22.03 -1.10
N ILE A 5 10.94 20.87 -1.45
CA ILE A 5 11.72 19.62 -1.60
C ILE A 5 12.61 19.65 -2.86
N PHE A 6 12.19 20.35 -3.93
CA PHE A 6 13.00 20.54 -5.13
C PHE A 6 14.06 21.65 -5.00
N VAL A 7 13.89 22.60 -4.07
CA VAL A 7 14.82 23.73 -3.83
C VAL A 7 15.71 23.49 -2.61
N THR A 8 15.37 22.58 -1.70
CA THR A 8 16.22 22.22 -0.55
C THR A 8 17.45 21.45 -1.03
N LEU A 9 18.53 22.19 -1.30
CA LEU A 9 19.91 21.70 -1.44
C LEU A 9 20.32 20.74 -0.31
N GLU A 10 19.68 20.84 0.86
CA GLU A 10 19.99 20.07 2.06
C GLU A 10 19.69 18.57 1.98
N LEU A 11 18.77 18.13 1.10
CA LEU A 11 18.43 16.70 0.97
C LEU A 11 19.34 15.94 0.01
N ARG A 12 20.21 16.66 -0.71
CA ARG A 12 21.15 16.07 -1.66
C ARG A 12 22.18 15.24 -0.90
N HIS A 13 22.35 13.99 -1.29
CA HIS A 13 23.30 13.05 -0.68
C HIS A 13 23.07 12.84 0.83
N GLN A 14 21.85 13.08 1.32
CA GLN A 14 21.51 12.75 2.70
C GLN A 14 21.10 11.29 2.82
N PRO A 15 21.85 10.46 3.56
CA PRO A 15 21.43 9.11 3.88
C PRO A 15 20.32 9.15 4.94
N TRP A 16 19.46 8.13 4.93
CA TRP A 16 18.40 8.00 5.94
C TRP A 16 18.44 6.64 6.63
N ILE A 17 17.84 5.61 6.02
CA ILE A 17 17.75 4.27 6.61
C ILE A 17 18.18 3.22 5.59
N GLY A 18 19.11 2.34 6.00
CA GLY A 18 19.48 1.13 5.27
C GLY A 18 19.93 1.39 3.83
N TRP A 19 19.05 1.08 2.87
CA TRP A 19 19.29 1.20 1.43
C TRP A 19 19.09 2.64 0.90
N ILE A 20 18.46 3.54 1.66
CA ILE A 20 18.22 4.93 1.22
C ILE A 20 19.48 5.77 1.49
N ARG A 21 20.24 6.02 0.43
CA ARG A 21 21.51 6.77 0.45
C ARG A 21 21.37 8.23 0.02
N ASP A 22 20.26 8.59 -0.63
CA ASP A 22 20.01 9.95 -1.09
C ASP A 22 18.50 10.25 -1.10
N LEU A 23 18.07 11.20 -0.28
CA LEU A 23 16.66 11.62 -0.19
C LEU A 23 16.18 12.43 -1.40
N SER A 24 17.09 13.00 -2.18
CA SER A 24 16.79 13.73 -3.40
C SER A 24 16.65 12.82 -4.62
N ALA A 25 17.22 11.62 -4.57
CA ALA A 25 17.12 10.62 -5.63
C ALA A 25 15.86 9.74 -5.47
N PRO A 26 15.38 9.09 -6.55
CA PRO A 26 14.38 8.04 -6.46
C PRO A 26 14.82 6.89 -5.55
N ASP A 27 13.86 6.14 -5.01
CA ASP A 27 14.13 4.96 -4.17
C ASP A 27 14.98 3.93 -4.95
N PRO A 28 16.20 3.61 -4.48
CA PRO A 28 17.07 2.63 -5.14
C PRO A 28 16.62 1.17 -4.91
N SER A 29 15.69 0.94 -3.98
CA SER A 29 15.14 -0.40 -3.76
C SER A 29 14.18 -0.80 -4.87
N SER A 30 14.09 -2.11 -5.10
CA SER A 30 13.22 -2.72 -6.10
C SER A 30 12.91 -4.16 -5.71
N VAL A 31 11.74 -4.66 -6.08
CA VAL A 31 11.46 -6.11 -5.98
C VAL A 31 12.58 -6.94 -6.64
N LEU A 32 13.18 -6.43 -7.71
CA LEU A 32 14.22 -7.11 -8.48
C LEU A 32 15.59 -7.18 -7.77
N ASN A 33 15.91 -6.22 -6.90
CA ASN A 33 17.14 -6.25 -6.10
C ASN A 33 16.88 -6.70 -4.65
N LEU A 34 15.77 -7.42 -4.43
CA LEU A 34 15.31 -7.85 -3.10
C LEU A 34 15.27 -6.70 -2.09
N PHE A 35 14.71 -5.56 -2.52
CA PHE A 35 14.59 -4.33 -1.73
C PHE A 35 15.93 -3.75 -1.25
N GLY A 36 16.97 -3.86 -2.06
CA GLY A 36 18.31 -3.35 -1.77
C GLY A 36 19.23 -4.33 -1.04
N ALA A 37 18.81 -5.60 -0.87
CA ALA A 37 19.68 -6.65 -0.33
C ALA A 37 20.76 -7.09 -1.33
N LEU A 38 20.50 -6.95 -2.64
CA LEU A 38 21.47 -7.21 -3.69
C LEU A 38 22.15 -5.91 -4.14
N PRO A 39 23.45 -5.94 -4.54
CA PRO A 39 24.21 -4.75 -4.93
C PRO A 39 23.81 -4.20 -6.31
N PHE A 40 22.80 -4.77 -6.98
CA PHE A 40 22.34 -4.34 -8.29
C PHE A 40 21.35 -3.18 -8.16
N GLU A 41 21.53 -2.14 -8.97
CA GLU A 41 20.61 -1.01 -9.02
C GLU A 41 19.28 -1.40 -9.69
N ALA A 42 18.20 -0.76 -9.25
CA ALA A 42 16.90 -0.89 -9.85
C ALA A 42 16.98 -0.56 -11.37
N PRO A 43 16.44 -1.39 -12.28
CA PRO A 43 16.47 -1.11 -13.70
C PRO A 43 15.85 0.26 -14.00
N GLY A 44 16.65 1.15 -14.60
CA GLY A 44 16.22 2.49 -14.98
C GLY A 44 15.11 2.49 -16.04
N PRO A 45 14.52 3.67 -16.34
CA PRO A 45 13.39 3.82 -17.28
C PRO A 45 13.64 3.30 -18.70
N THR A 46 14.92 3.13 -19.06
CA THR A 46 15.38 2.61 -20.35
C THR A 46 15.33 1.08 -20.45
N ASN A 47 15.15 0.36 -19.34
CA ASN A 47 15.14 -1.10 -19.32
C ASN A 47 13.71 -1.65 -19.37
N TRP A 48 13.47 -2.69 -20.16
CA TRP A 48 12.16 -3.35 -20.26
C TRP A 48 11.65 -3.91 -18.90
N PHE A 49 12.57 -4.26 -17.99
CA PHE A 49 12.25 -4.74 -16.65
C PHE A 49 11.76 -3.66 -15.68
N HIS A 50 11.70 -2.40 -16.12
CA HIS A 50 11.27 -1.27 -15.31
C HIS A 50 9.85 -1.43 -14.73
N PHE A 51 8.94 -2.10 -15.45
CA PHE A 51 7.58 -2.36 -14.97
C PHE A 51 7.52 -3.26 -13.74
N PHE A 52 8.50 -4.16 -13.60
CA PHE A 52 8.65 -5.03 -12.43
C PHE A 52 9.51 -4.38 -11.34
N SER A 53 10.11 -3.23 -11.63
CA SER A 53 10.96 -2.49 -10.70
C SER A 53 10.14 -1.55 -9.82
N LEU A 54 9.33 -2.12 -8.94
CA LEU A 54 8.60 -1.39 -7.91
C LEU A 54 9.44 -1.31 -6.64
N GLY A 55 9.73 -0.10 -6.15
CA GLY A 55 10.48 0.11 -4.92
C GLY A 55 9.68 -0.18 -3.66
N LEU A 56 10.35 -0.24 -2.51
CA LEU A 56 9.67 -0.44 -1.24
C LEU A 56 8.85 0.78 -0.84
N LEU A 57 9.39 1.99 -1.01
CA LEU A 57 8.70 3.22 -0.60
C LEU A 57 7.37 3.44 -1.33
N PRO A 58 7.27 3.26 -2.66
CA PRO A 58 6.01 3.42 -3.35
C PRO A 58 4.97 2.39 -2.92
N ILE A 59 5.38 1.16 -2.61
CA ILE A 59 4.49 0.12 -2.04
C ILE A 59 3.94 0.59 -0.70
N LEU A 60 4.81 1.06 0.20
CA LEU A 60 4.39 1.59 1.49
C LEU A 60 3.46 2.80 1.34
N LEU A 61 3.72 3.67 0.36
CA LEU A 61 2.84 4.79 0.02
C LEU A 61 1.45 4.29 -0.40
N GLY A 62 1.38 3.35 -1.35
CA GLY A 62 0.11 2.77 -1.81
C GLY A 62 -0.68 2.13 -0.67
N ILE A 63 -0.01 1.36 0.20
CA ILE A 63 -0.63 0.77 1.40
C ILE A 63 -1.13 1.85 2.35
N SER A 64 -0.34 2.89 2.63
CA SER A 64 -0.73 3.98 3.54
C SER A 64 -1.96 4.73 3.03
N MET A 65 -2.01 5.01 1.73
CA MET A 65 -3.16 5.66 1.09
C MET A 65 -4.40 4.77 1.10
N TRP A 66 -4.23 3.46 0.84
CA TRP A 66 -5.33 2.51 0.92
C TRP A 66 -5.91 2.42 2.34
N LEU A 67 -5.05 2.41 3.37
CA LEU A 67 -5.49 2.42 4.78
C LEU A 67 -6.27 3.68 5.14
N GLN A 68 -5.81 4.85 4.68
CA GLN A 68 -6.55 6.10 4.87
C GLN A 68 -7.90 6.08 4.16
N GLN A 69 -7.96 5.54 2.94
CA GLN A 69 -9.20 5.46 2.19
C GLN A 69 -10.25 4.61 2.93
N LYS A 70 -9.83 3.62 3.74
CA LYS A 70 -10.74 2.84 4.59
C LYS A 70 -11.35 3.63 5.74
N LEU A 71 -10.71 4.72 6.17
CA LEU A 71 -11.26 5.64 7.17
C LEU A 71 -12.17 6.70 6.55
N ASN A 72 -12.05 6.94 5.24
CA ASN A 72 -12.89 7.90 4.54
C ASN A 72 -14.28 7.31 4.25
N PRO A 73 -15.36 8.12 4.33
CA PRO A 73 -16.70 7.67 3.97
C PRO A 73 -16.73 7.14 2.52
N PRO A 74 -17.38 5.99 2.27
CA PRO A 74 -17.49 5.46 0.92
C PRO A 74 -18.32 6.40 0.02
N ALA A 75 -17.90 6.53 -1.24
CA ALA A 75 -18.64 7.31 -2.22
C ALA A 75 -20.05 6.75 -2.41
N THR A 76 -21.02 7.63 -2.62
CA THR A 76 -22.43 7.25 -2.86
C THR A 76 -22.64 6.58 -4.23
N ASP A 77 -21.78 6.86 -5.21
CA ASP A 77 -21.82 6.25 -6.55
C ASP A 77 -20.77 5.14 -6.71
N LYS A 78 -21.17 4.00 -7.29
CA LYS A 78 -20.30 2.84 -7.58
C LYS A 78 -19.14 3.20 -8.49
N THR A 79 -19.35 4.05 -9.49
CA THR A 79 -18.31 4.49 -10.44
C THR A 79 -17.25 5.32 -9.71
N GLN A 80 -17.68 6.24 -8.85
CA GLN A 80 -16.78 7.08 -8.06
C GLN A 80 -15.99 6.24 -7.03
N ALA A 81 -16.63 5.25 -6.41
CA ALA A 81 -15.97 4.31 -5.49
C ALA A 81 -14.88 3.50 -6.20
N GLN A 82 -15.12 3.05 -7.44
CA GLN A 82 -14.11 2.36 -8.24
C GLN A 82 -12.92 3.27 -8.54
N ILE A 83 -13.15 4.52 -8.96
CA ILE A 83 -12.08 5.48 -9.24
C ILE A 83 -11.21 5.69 -7.99
N MET A 84 -11.82 5.95 -6.84
CA MET A 84 -11.08 6.13 -5.59
C MET A 84 -10.29 4.88 -5.21
N ALA A 85 -10.84 3.68 -5.42
CA ALA A 85 -10.15 2.43 -5.11
C ALA A 85 -8.89 2.20 -5.96
N TRP A 86 -8.85 2.75 -7.18
CA TRP A 86 -7.68 2.67 -8.07
C TRP A 86 -6.63 3.76 -7.79
N MET A 87 -7.02 4.90 -7.23
CA MET A 87 -6.11 6.04 -7.01
C MET A 87 -4.83 5.67 -6.24
N PRO A 88 -4.87 4.96 -5.09
CA PRO A 88 -3.66 4.60 -4.36
C PRO A 88 -2.64 3.84 -5.22
N TRP A 89 -3.12 2.94 -6.08
CA TRP A 89 -2.27 2.12 -6.96
C TRP A 89 -1.66 2.93 -8.09
N VAL A 90 -2.45 3.81 -8.70
CA VAL A 90 -1.95 4.74 -9.73
C VAL A 90 -0.86 5.65 -9.15
N PHE A 91 -1.11 6.24 -7.98
CA PHE A 91 -0.13 7.08 -7.31
C PHE A 91 1.12 6.31 -6.89
N MET A 92 0.98 5.05 -6.46
CA MET A 92 2.11 4.17 -6.17
C MET A 92 3.04 4.01 -7.38
N PHE A 93 2.52 3.66 -8.56
CA PHE A 93 3.36 3.50 -9.75
C PHE A 93 3.92 4.83 -10.28
N MET A 94 3.12 5.89 -10.22
CA MET A 94 3.52 7.22 -10.70
C MET A 94 4.60 7.85 -9.82
N LEU A 95 4.47 7.78 -8.49
CA LEU A 95 5.39 8.44 -7.57
C LEU A 95 6.64 7.64 -7.24
N GLY A 96 6.71 6.38 -7.67
CA GLY A 96 7.93 5.59 -7.55
C GLY A 96 9.13 6.11 -8.33
N LYS A 97 8.96 7.16 -9.13
CA LYS A 97 10.04 7.86 -9.86
C LYS A 97 10.41 9.22 -9.26
N PHE A 98 9.71 9.65 -8.22
CA PHE A 98 9.98 10.92 -7.56
C PHE A 98 10.99 10.74 -6.43
N ALA A 99 11.58 11.86 -6.01
CA ALA A 99 12.53 11.90 -4.90
C ALA A 99 11.98 11.14 -3.68
N SER A 100 12.78 10.23 -3.15
CA SER A 100 12.40 9.35 -2.04
C SER A 100 11.98 10.14 -0.80
N GLY A 101 12.58 11.32 -0.56
CA GLY A 101 12.18 12.23 0.52
C GLY A 101 10.75 12.75 0.39
N LEU A 102 10.26 13.03 -0.83
CA LEU A 102 8.86 13.42 -1.06
C LEU A 102 7.90 12.27 -0.72
N VAL A 103 8.25 11.06 -1.15
CA VAL A 103 7.45 9.86 -0.90
C VAL A 103 7.40 9.55 0.60
N LEU A 104 8.55 9.66 1.29
CA LEU A 104 8.63 9.50 2.74
C LEU A 104 7.81 10.52 3.51
N TYR A 105 7.83 11.78 3.08
CA TYR A 105 6.98 12.82 3.65
C TYR A 105 5.50 12.45 3.54
N TRP A 106 5.05 12.00 2.37
CA TRP A 106 3.66 11.56 2.20
C TRP A 106 3.31 10.34 3.04
N ILE A 107 4.17 9.33 3.11
CA ILE A 107 3.93 8.15 3.96
C ILE A 107 3.78 8.59 5.41
N SER A 108 4.68 9.44 5.90
CA SER A 108 4.67 9.91 7.29
C SER A 108 3.42 10.74 7.59
N ASN A 109 3.07 11.66 6.69
CA ASN A 109 1.84 12.45 6.78
C ASN A 109 0.61 11.54 6.75
N ASN A 110 0.65 10.49 5.93
CA ASN A 110 -0.48 9.59 5.81
C ASN A 110 -0.70 8.76 7.07
N ILE A 111 0.38 8.27 7.67
CA ILE A 111 0.38 7.55 8.94
C ILE A 111 -0.14 8.45 10.06
N LEU A 112 0.34 9.69 10.15
CA LEU A 112 -0.12 10.64 11.19
C LEU A 112 -1.63 10.90 11.07
N THR A 113 -2.09 11.19 9.86
CA THR A 113 -3.52 11.43 9.59
C THR A 113 -4.36 10.19 9.89
N PHE A 114 -3.87 9.00 9.52
CA PHE A 114 -4.53 7.74 9.83
C PHE A 114 -4.67 7.54 11.34
N VAL A 115 -3.58 7.71 12.10
CA VAL A 115 -3.57 7.58 13.56
C VAL A 115 -4.53 8.60 14.20
N GLN A 116 -4.51 9.84 13.72
CA GLN A 116 -5.42 10.88 14.20
C GLN A 116 -6.88 10.49 13.94
N GLN A 117 -7.24 10.16 12.70
CA GLN A 117 -8.61 9.78 12.34
C GLN A 117 -9.07 8.53 13.07
N TYR A 118 -8.23 7.50 13.14
CA TYR A 118 -8.51 6.26 13.87
C TYR A 118 -8.77 6.55 15.35
N THR A 119 -7.95 7.40 15.98
CA THR A 119 -8.11 7.80 17.38
C THR A 119 -9.42 8.58 17.60
N ILE A 120 -9.80 9.46 16.67
CA ILE A 120 -11.06 10.21 16.73
C ILE A 120 -12.26 9.24 16.64
N MET A 121 -12.27 8.34 15.66
CA MET A 121 -13.36 7.35 15.51
C MET A 121 -13.48 6.44 16.73
N TRP A 122 -12.34 6.01 17.27
CA TRP A 122 -12.28 5.23 18.50
C TRP A 122 -12.88 5.98 19.69
N ARG A 123 -12.61 7.28 19.83
CA ARG A 123 -13.22 8.14 20.86
C ARG A 123 -14.72 8.32 20.68
N HIS A 124 -15.22 8.29 19.45
CA HIS A 124 -16.66 8.34 19.13
C HIS A 124 -17.35 6.96 19.13
N GLY A 125 -16.72 5.93 19.67
CA GLY A 125 -17.34 4.61 19.89
C GLY A 125 -17.44 3.72 18.64
N HIS A 126 -16.91 4.15 17.49
CA HIS A 126 -16.93 3.37 16.25
C HIS A 126 -15.53 2.83 15.98
N ARG A 127 -15.36 1.50 15.95
CA ARG A 127 -14.10 0.89 15.50
C ARG A 127 -14.18 0.75 13.98
N PRO A 128 -13.45 1.58 13.19
CA PRO A 128 -13.44 1.40 11.75
C PRO A 128 -12.95 0.00 11.42
N ASP A 129 -13.76 -0.74 10.68
CA ASP A 129 -13.42 -2.10 10.30
C ASP A 129 -12.45 -2.07 9.10
N LEU A 130 -11.16 -2.08 9.42
CA LEU A 130 -10.09 -1.97 8.42
C LEU A 130 -9.97 -3.23 7.56
N PHE A 131 -10.41 -4.39 8.06
CA PHE A 131 -10.13 -5.69 7.43
C PHE A 131 -11.29 -6.70 7.43
N GLY A 132 -12.46 -6.38 7.99
CA GLY A 132 -13.53 -7.36 8.18
C GLY A 132 -14.10 -7.94 6.89
N ASN A 133 -14.06 -7.21 5.77
CA ASN A 133 -14.39 -7.78 4.46
C ASN A 133 -13.37 -8.84 3.98
N ILE A 134 -12.10 -8.72 4.35
CA ILE A 134 -11.04 -9.65 3.92
C ILE A 134 -11.08 -10.93 4.77
N PHE A 135 -11.19 -10.80 6.10
CA PHE A 135 -11.23 -11.96 7.01
C PHE A 135 -12.54 -12.75 6.91
N SER A 136 -13.67 -12.10 6.64
CA SER A 136 -14.95 -12.79 6.44
C SER A 136 -14.97 -13.63 5.15
N ALA A 137 -14.31 -13.17 4.09
CA ALA A 137 -14.15 -13.93 2.85
C ALA A 137 -13.34 -15.23 3.07
N PHE A 138 -12.29 -15.17 3.89
CA PHE A 138 -11.51 -16.34 4.28
C PHE A 138 -12.28 -17.30 5.19
N ARG A 139 -13.19 -16.82 6.05
CA ARG A 139 -14.04 -17.66 6.92
C ARG A 139 -15.21 -18.34 6.22
N LYS A 140 -15.75 -17.78 5.12
CA LYS A 140 -16.85 -18.42 4.38
C LYS A 140 -16.43 -19.69 3.64
N LYS A 141 -15.19 -19.76 3.15
CA LYS A 141 -14.65 -20.93 2.43
C LYS A 141 -14.59 -22.22 3.27
N PRO A 142 -14.09 -22.22 4.52
CA PRO A 142 -14.03 -23.43 5.35
C PRO A 142 -15.40 -23.91 5.86
N GLU A 143 -16.40 -23.04 6.04
CA GLU A 143 -17.76 -23.47 6.40
C GLU A 143 -18.52 -24.08 5.22
N ALA A 144 -18.33 -23.56 4.01
CA ALA A 144 -18.92 -24.12 2.80
C ALA A 144 -18.35 -25.51 2.49
N GLU A 145 -17.02 -25.69 2.61
CA GLU A 145 -16.35 -26.99 2.43
C GLU A 145 -16.77 -28.02 3.50
N LYS A 146 -16.88 -27.62 4.77
CA LYS A 146 -17.38 -28.51 5.84
C LYS A 146 -18.82 -28.96 5.60
N LYS A 147 -19.71 -28.05 5.19
CA LYS A 147 -21.11 -28.38 4.90
C LYS A 147 -21.25 -29.26 3.66
N ALA A 148 -20.45 -29.03 2.62
CA ALA A 148 -20.42 -29.87 1.42
C ALA A 148 -19.90 -31.30 1.74
N GLY A 149 -18.83 -31.42 2.53
CA GLY A 149 -18.28 -32.72 2.95
C GLY A 149 -19.22 -33.52 3.87
N ALA A 150 -19.94 -32.84 4.76
CA ALA A 150 -20.95 -33.48 5.62
C ALA A 150 -22.17 -33.99 4.81
N LYS A 151 -22.59 -33.23 3.80
CA LYS A 151 -23.71 -33.61 2.93
C LYS A 151 -23.37 -34.81 2.03
N ALA A 152 -22.15 -34.85 1.48
CA ALA A 152 -21.66 -35.97 0.69
C ALA A 152 -21.53 -37.27 1.50
N LYS A 153 -21.11 -37.20 2.77
CA LYS A 153 -21.07 -38.36 3.67
C LYS A 153 -22.47 -38.90 4.00
N GLY A 154 -23.44 -38.02 4.28
CA GLY A 154 -24.80 -38.44 4.61
C GLY A 154 -25.59 -39.05 3.43
N GLU A 155 -25.22 -38.72 2.19
CA GLU A 155 -25.80 -39.34 0.99
C GLU A 155 -25.15 -40.70 0.65
N ALA A 156 -23.88 -40.91 1.01
CA ALA A 156 -23.19 -42.19 0.84
C ALA A 156 -23.62 -43.25 1.85
N GLU A 157 -24.02 -42.86 3.07
CA GLU A 157 -24.49 -43.75 4.14
C GLU A 157 -25.96 -44.20 3.96
N LYS A 158 -26.68 -43.59 3.01
CA LYS A 158 -28.09 -43.89 2.68
C LYS A 158 -28.27 -44.80 1.45
N LYS A 159 -27.17 -45.25 0.82
CA LYS A 159 -27.15 -46.23 -0.28
C LYS A 159 -26.59 -47.55 0.23
#